data_AF-A0A933TI05-F1
#
_entry.id   AF-A0A933TI05-F1
#
_cell.length_a   1.000
_cell.length_b   1.000
_cell.length_c   1.000
_cell.angle_alpha   90.00
_cell.angle_beta   90.00
_cell.angle_gamma   90.00
#
_symmetry.space_group_name_H-M   'P 1'
#
loop_
_entity.id
_entity.type
_entity.pdbx_description
1 polymer ?
#
loop_
_entity_poly.entity_id
_entity_poly.type
_entity_poly.pdbx_seq_one_letter_code
_entity_poly.pdbx_strand_id
1 'polypeptide(L)'
;MDDQPTPIPSLFQGLLRGAAGGFSGALLGHLVVTACLHAGGQDWLKGPYGPHFFDISLYLGLLYGAIGLALALKPAPALTGLLGAFLGISLPMAVLTRVANWGMETGAPPTLAWYWAVIVCHSLGTWGTTLALGALLFPARRWLGALGAALGSLAGYGTLQLFLAVVPSYAQGRWDPRSYLPSPLDLLTGILIGAGIGAGVFLAGRIGRKSADA
;
A
#
# COMPACT_ATOMS: atom_id res chain seq x y z
N MET A 1 -14.83 27.43 10.80
CA MET A 1 -13.51 27.12 11.37
C MET A 1 -12.52 27.36 10.25
N ASP A 2 -11.64 28.33 10.43
CA ASP A 2 -10.60 28.64 9.46
C ASP A 2 -9.66 27.43 9.33
N ASP A 3 -9.79 26.70 8.23
CA ASP A 3 -8.88 25.65 7.80
C ASP A 3 -7.57 26.33 7.34
N GLN A 4 -6.81 26.87 8.30
CA GLN A 4 -5.42 27.22 8.07
C GLN A 4 -4.74 25.95 7.53
N PRO A 5 -4.17 25.98 6.31
CA PRO A 5 -3.57 24.79 5.72
C PRO A 5 -2.47 24.31 6.66
N THR A 6 -2.64 23.10 7.20
CA THR A 6 -1.64 22.47 8.07
C THR A 6 -0.28 22.58 7.40
N PRO A 7 0.73 23.16 8.06
CA PRO A 7 2.02 23.39 7.46
C PRO A 7 2.59 22.05 6.96
N ILE A 8 3.06 22.06 5.70
CA ILE A 8 3.67 20.87 5.10
C ILE A 8 4.85 20.46 6.00
N PRO A 9 4.87 19.23 6.54
CA PRO A 9 5.94 18.78 7.42
C PRO A 9 7.30 18.91 6.72
N SER A 10 8.37 19.15 7.47
CA SER A 10 9.72 19.18 6.87
C SER A 10 10.05 17.83 6.20
N LEU A 11 11.02 17.81 5.29
CA LEU A 11 11.45 16.55 4.64
C LEU A 11 11.74 15.45 5.67
N PHE A 12 12.47 15.80 6.73
CA PHE A 12 12.79 14.89 7.81
C PHE A 12 11.54 14.36 8.53
N GLN A 13 10.56 15.23 8.82
CA GLN A 13 9.30 14.81 9.42
C GLN A 13 8.48 13.92 8.47
N GLY A 14 8.45 14.23 7.18
CA GLY A 14 7.78 13.41 6.16
C GLY A 14 8.40 12.01 6.06
N LEU A 15 9.73 11.93 6.03
CA LEU A 15 10.48 10.67 6.05
C LEU A 15 10.19 9.87 7.32
N LEU A 16 10.33 10.49 8.50
CA LEU A 16 10.17 9.80 9.78
C LEU A 16 8.73 9.32 10.00
N ARG A 17 7.74 10.17 9.73
CA ARG A 17 6.32 9.79 9.85
C ARG A 17 5.93 8.74 8.82
N GLY A 18 6.40 8.89 7.59
CA GLY A 18 6.20 7.91 6.54
C GLY A 18 6.78 6.54 6.91
N ALA A 19 8.04 6.51 7.35
CA ALA A 19 8.73 5.31 7.82
C ALA A 19 7.99 4.66 9.00
N ALA A 20 7.62 5.44 10.01
CA ALA A 20 6.91 4.95 11.19
C ALA A 20 5.52 4.39 10.84
N GLY A 21 4.77 5.09 9.99
CA GLY A 21 3.47 4.63 9.49
C GLY A 21 3.60 3.37 8.64
N GLY A 22 4.60 3.31 7.77
CA GLY A 22 4.92 2.15 6.94
C GLY A 22 5.32 0.92 7.75
N PHE A 23 6.21 1.09 8.74
CA PHE A 23 6.59 0.04 9.68
C PHE A 23 5.39 -0.47 10.48
N SER A 24 4.63 0.44 11.10
CA SER A 24 3.49 0.08 11.94
C SER A 24 2.39 -0.60 11.12
N GLY A 25 2.14 -0.10 9.91
CA GLY A 25 1.19 -0.68 8.98
C GLY A 25 1.60 -2.06 8.48
N ALA A 26 2.88 -2.27 8.16
CA ALA A 26 3.42 -3.59 7.80
C ALA A 26 3.32 -4.59 8.96
N LEU A 27 3.70 -4.16 10.17
CA LEU A 27 3.60 -4.98 11.38
C LEU A 27 2.14 -5.37 11.68
N LEU A 28 1.23 -4.38 11.71
CA LEU A 28 -0.19 -4.62 11.95
C LEU A 28 -0.81 -5.47 10.83
N GLY A 29 -0.47 -5.18 9.58
CA GLY A 29 -0.88 -5.96 8.41
C GLY A 29 -0.52 -7.42 8.59
N HIS A 30 0.75 -7.70 8.91
CA HIS A 30 1.23 -9.05 9.17
C HIS A 30 0.47 -9.75 10.29
N LEU A 31 0.35 -9.11 11.46
CA LEU A 31 -0.30 -9.69 12.63
C LEU A 31 -1.79 -9.97 12.40
N VAL A 32 -2.51 -9.02 11.81
CA VAL A 32 -3.95 -9.15 11.55
C VAL A 32 -4.19 -10.23 10.51
N VAL A 33 -3.43 -10.25 9.42
CA VAL A 33 -3.56 -11.28 8.38
C VAL A 33 -3.24 -12.67 8.95
N THR A 34 -2.16 -12.80 9.71
CA THR A 34 -1.79 -14.06 10.38
C THR A 34 -2.91 -14.53 11.31
N ALA A 35 -3.48 -13.62 12.12
CA ALA A 35 -4.61 -13.95 13.01
C ALA A 35 -5.86 -14.38 12.22
N CYS A 36 -6.19 -13.67 11.13
CA CYS A 36 -7.30 -14.05 10.26
C CYS A 36 -7.12 -15.44 9.65
N LEU A 37 -5.90 -15.79 9.24
CA LEU A 37 -5.61 -17.10 8.66
C LEU A 37 -5.71 -18.22 9.71
N HIS A 38 -5.21 -18.01 10.92
CA HIS A 38 -5.39 -18.96 12.04
C HIS A 38 -6.86 -19.14 12.43
N ALA A 39 -7.68 -18.09 12.29
CA ALA A 39 -9.12 -18.14 12.53
C ALA A 39 -9.93 -18.77 11.37
N GLY A 40 -9.28 -19.30 10.33
CA GLY A 40 -9.97 -19.88 9.17
C GLY A 40 -10.52 -18.85 8.17
N GLY A 41 -10.12 -17.57 8.27
CA GLY A 41 -10.55 -16.49 7.37
C GLY A 41 -10.13 -16.67 5.91
N GLN A 42 -9.22 -17.61 5.63
CA GLN A 42 -8.82 -18.00 4.27
C GLN A 42 -10.01 -18.38 3.38
N ASP A 43 -11.07 -18.99 3.93
CA ASP A 43 -12.21 -19.45 3.14
C ASP A 43 -13.23 -18.33 2.86
N TRP A 44 -13.20 -17.25 3.65
CA TRP A 44 -14.23 -16.22 3.60
C TRP A 44 -14.14 -15.34 2.34
N LEU A 45 -12.95 -15.17 1.76
CA LEU A 45 -12.71 -14.30 0.60
C LEU A 45 -11.90 -14.94 -0.54
N LYS A 46 -11.40 -16.17 -0.38
CA LYS A 46 -10.84 -16.96 -1.50
C LYS A 46 -11.86 -17.17 -2.63
N GLY A 47 -13.16 -17.16 -2.29
CA GLY A 47 -14.20 -17.61 -3.21
C GLY A 47 -13.96 -19.08 -3.61
N PRO A 48 -14.75 -19.63 -4.54
CA PRO A 48 -14.54 -20.99 -5.03
C PRO A 48 -13.26 -21.13 -5.88
N TYR A 49 -12.70 -20.00 -6.30
CA TYR A 49 -11.76 -19.92 -7.41
C TYR A 49 -10.70 -18.82 -7.18
N GLY A 50 -9.47 -19.17 -6.78
CA GLY A 50 -8.34 -18.23 -6.81
C GLY A 50 -7.40 -18.17 -5.59
N PRO A 51 -6.19 -17.55 -5.75
CA PRO A 51 -5.19 -17.38 -4.70
C PRO A 51 -5.65 -16.44 -3.58
N HIS A 52 -4.83 -16.35 -2.53
CA HIS A 52 -5.09 -15.47 -1.39
C HIS A 52 -5.05 -14.00 -1.85
N PHE A 53 -6.21 -13.39 -2.05
CA PHE A 53 -6.35 -11.95 -2.36
C PHE A 53 -6.64 -11.12 -1.13
N PHE A 54 -7.29 -11.74 -0.14
CA PHE A 54 -7.74 -11.09 1.08
C PHE A 54 -6.58 -10.67 1.97
N ASP A 55 -5.63 -11.55 2.12
CA ASP A 55 -4.41 -11.35 2.90
C ASP A 55 -3.57 -10.23 2.31
N ILE A 56 -3.35 -10.21 0.99
CA ILE A 56 -2.66 -9.14 0.27
C ILE A 56 -3.43 -7.82 0.37
N SER A 57 -4.74 -7.83 0.12
CA SER A 57 -5.55 -6.61 0.12
C SER A 57 -5.69 -6.02 1.53
N LEU A 58 -5.85 -6.85 2.55
CA LEU A 58 -5.91 -6.45 3.95
C LEU A 58 -4.56 -5.92 4.44
N TYR A 59 -3.47 -6.61 4.10
CA TYR A 59 -2.12 -6.15 4.38
C TYR A 59 -1.88 -4.76 3.78
N LEU A 60 -2.13 -4.61 2.48
CA LEU A 60 -1.94 -3.33 1.79
C LEU A 60 -2.87 -2.24 2.32
N GLY A 61 -4.12 -2.57 2.64
CA GLY A 61 -5.04 -1.64 3.29
C GLY A 61 -4.47 -1.12 4.61
N LEU A 62 -4.07 -2.01 5.52
CA LEU A 62 -3.49 -1.62 6.80
C LEU A 62 -2.19 -0.82 6.63
N LEU A 63 -1.35 -1.20 5.66
CA LEU A 63 -0.14 -0.48 5.31
C LEU A 63 -0.43 0.96 4.86
N TYR A 64 -1.25 1.14 3.81
CA TYR A 64 -1.56 2.46 3.27
C TYR A 64 -2.39 3.31 4.24
N GLY A 65 -3.26 2.69 5.03
CA GLY A 65 -4.02 3.36 6.07
C GLY A 65 -3.13 3.92 7.17
N ALA A 66 -2.15 3.14 7.65
CA ALA A 66 -1.18 3.59 8.64
C ALA A 66 -0.25 4.69 8.10
N ILE A 67 0.22 4.57 6.85
CA ILE A 67 0.99 5.64 6.17
C ILE A 67 0.16 6.92 6.08
N GLY A 68 -1.09 6.81 5.62
CA GLY A 68 -1.99 7.96 5.49
C GLY A 68 -2.28 8.63 6.84
N LEU A 69 -2.53 7.84 7.87
CA LEU A 69 -2.72 8.34 9.23
C LEU A 69 -1.46 9.05 9.75
N ALA A 70 -0.28 8.44 9.61
CA ALA A 70 0.95 8.99 10.13
C ALA A 70 1.36 10.31 9.44
N LEU A 71 1.15 10.40 8.12
CA LEU A 71 1.50 11.59 7.34
C LEU A 71 0.49 12.73 7.54
N ALA A 72 -0.80 12.43 7.59
CA ALA A 72 -1.85 13.47 7.67
C ALA A 72 -2.32 13.80 9.09
N LEU A 73 -2.18 12.86 10.02
CA LEU A 73 -2.83 12.87 11.35
C LEU A 73 -4.34 13.13 11.24
N LYS A 74 -4.96 12.63 10.17
CA LYS A 74 -6.39 12.82 9.84
C LYS A 74 -7.03 11.49 9.44
N PRO A 75 -8.31 11.29 9.75
CA PRO A 75 -9.01 10.04 9.44
C PRO A 75 -9.22 9.83 7.94
N ALA A 76 -9.44 10.90 7.16
CA ALA A 76 -9.76 10.76 5.73
C ALA A 76 -8.62 10.09 4.93
N PRO A 77 -7.35 10.54 4.98
CA PRO A 77 -6.25 9.84 4.28
C PRO A 77 -6.02 8.41 4.79
N ALA A 78 -6.23 8.17 6.10
CA ALA A 78 -6.14 6.84 6.68
C ALA A 78 -7.20 5.88 6.11
N LEU A 79 -8.46 6.32 6.06
CA LEU A 79 -9.56 5.55 5.49
C LEU A 79 -9.40 5.36 3.98
N THR A 80 -8.93 6.36 3.25
CA THR A 80 -8.65 6.21 1.82
C THR A 80 -7.53 5.21 1.56
N GLY A 81 -6.45 5.24 2.36
CA GLY A 81 -5.40 4.24 2.29
C GLY A 81 -5.91 2.83 2.57
N LEU A 82 -6.67 2.68 3.66
CA LEU A 82 -7.25 1.40 4.09
C LEU A 82 -8.23 0.83 3.07
N LEU A 83 -9.27 1.58 2.76
CA LEU A 83 -10.36 1.12 1.90
C LEU A 83 -9.96 1.08 0.43
N GLY A 84 -9.09 2.00 -0.01
CA GLY A 84 -8.64 2.04 -1.41
C GLY A 84 -7.93 0.76 -1.81
N ALA A 85 -6.93 0.33 -1.04
CA ALA A 85 -6.18 -0.88 -1.37
C ALA A 85 -6.99 -2.14 -1.08
N PHE A 86 -7.72 -2.16 0.04
CA PHE A 86 -8.55 -3.29 0.40
C PHE A 86 -9.65 -3.54 -0.64
N LEU A 87 -10.53 -2.57 -0.89
CA LEU A 87 -11.65 -2.71 -1.81
C LEU A 87 -11.21 -2.71 -3.27
N GLY A 88 -10.20 -1.91 -3.64
CA GLY A 88 -9.70 -1.83 -5.00
C GLY A 88 -9.13 -3.16 -5.52
N ILE A 89 -8.71 -4.06 -4.62
CA ILE A 89 -8.25 -5.41 -4.96
C ILE A 89 -9.35 -6.44 -4.69
N SER A 90 -9.91 -6.46 -3.48
CA SER A 90 -10.85 -7.52 -3.08
C SER A 90 -12.18 -7.47 -3.81
N LEU A 91 -12.73 -6.29 -4.11
CA LEU A 91 -14.03 -6.15 -4.76
C LEU A 91 -14.02 -6.67 -6.21
N PRO A 92 -13.12 -6.22 -7.11
CA PRO A 92 -13.12 -6.75 -8.48
C PRO A 92 -12.84 -8.26 -8.49
N MET A 93 -11.93 -8.75 -7.65
CA MET A 93 -11.67 -10.19 -7.54
C MET A 93 -12.90 -10.97 -7.04
N ALA A 94 -13.64 -10.44 -6.06
CA ALA A 94 -14.88 -11.05 -5.58
C ALA A 94 -15.97 -11.04 -6.65
N VAL A 95 -16.11 -9.97 -7.43
CA VAL A 95 -17.06 -9.90 -8.55
C VAL A 95 -16.74 -10.93 -9.62
N LEU A 96 -15.46 -11.03 -10.03
CA LEU A 96 -15.02 -12.01 -11.01
C LEU A 96 -15.32 -13.44 -10.55
N THR A 97 -14.96 -13.77 -9.31
CA THR A 97 -15.05 -15.14 -8.78
C THR A 97 -16.45 -15.57 -8.39
N ARG A 98 -17.29 -14.66 -7.86
CA ARG A 98 -18.62 -14.99 -7.33
C ARG A 98 -19.78 -14.62 -8.23
N VAL A 99 -19.65 -13.56 -9.04
CA VAL A 99 -20.74 -13.09 -9.91
C VAL A 99 -20.53 -13.59 -11.33
N ALA A 100 -19.32 -13.43 -11.88
CA ALA A 100 -19.02 -13.89 -13.24
C ALA A 100 -18.67 -15.39 -13.31
N ASN A 101 -18.54 -16.08 -12.16
CA ASN A 101 -18.02 -17.46 -12.06
C ASN A 101 -16.71 -17.64 -12.83
N TRP A 102 -15.92 -16.56 -12.92
CA TRP A 102 -14.68 -16.53 -13.64
C TRP A 102 -13.53 -16.63 -12.66
N GLY A 103 -12.77 -17.70 -12.80
CA GLY A 103 -11.65 -18.01 -11.95
C GLY A 103 -11.13 -19.40 -12.29
N MET A 104 -10.39 -20.00 -11.36
CA MET A 104 -9.79 -21.32 -11.55
C MET A 104 -10.20 -22.26 -10.45
N GLU A 105 -10.53 -23.49 -10.82
CA GLU A 105 -10.79 -24.56 -9.87
C GLU A 105 -9.66 -24.66 -8.82
N THR A 106 -10.05 -24.95 -7.58
CA THR A 106 -9.09 -25.05 -6.49
C THR A 106 -8.07 -26.16 -6.80
N GLY A 107 -6.79 -25.78 -6.93
CA GLY A 107 -5.70 -26.70 -7.25
C GLY A 107 -5.32 -26.78 -8.73
N ALA A 108 -6.09 -26.15 -9.64
CA ALA A 108 -5.71 -26.03 -11.04
C ALA A 108 -4.53 -25.03 -11.23
N PRO A 109 -3.63 -25.28 -12.19
CA PRO A 109 -2.53 -24.36 -12.47
C PRO A 109 -3.05 -23.01 -12.99
N PRO A 110 -2.37 -21.89 -12.66
CA PRO A 110 -2.78 -20.57 -13.10
C PRO A 110 -2.87 -20.42 -14.61
N THR A 111 -4.06 -20.07 -15.12
CA THR A 111 -4.18 -19.64 -16.53
C THR A 111 -3.55 -18.25 -16.70
N LEU A 112 -3.02 -17.98 -17.89
CA LEU A 112 -2.42 -16.68 -18.19
C LEU A 112 -3.43 -15.53 -18.03
N ALA A 113 -4.69 -15.75 -18.41
CA ALA A 113 -5.77 -14.78 -18.26
C ALA A 113 -6.05 -14.45 -16.78
N TRP A 114 -6.06 -15.48 -15.92
CA TRP A 114 -6.22 -15.30 -14.48
C TRP A 114 -5.04 -14.53 -13.87
N TYR A 115 -3.82 -14.88 -14.24
CA TYR A 115 -2.61 -14.19 -13.78
C TYR A 115 -2.65 -12.69 -14.11
N TRP A 116 -3.05 -12.33 -15.33
CA TRP A 116 -3.21 -10.92 -15.73
C TRP A 116 -4.33 -10.21 -14.98
N ALA A 117 -5.46 -10.87 -14.73
CA ALA A 117 -6.54 -10.28 -13.94
C ALA A 117 -6.07 -9.88 -12.54
N VAL A 118 -5.30 -10.77 -11.89
CA VAL A 118 -4.71 -10.51 -10.58
C VAL A 118 -3.73 -9.34 -10.64
N ILE A 119 -2.81 -9.34 -11.61
CA ILE A 119 -1.85 -8.23 -11.79
C ILE A 119 -2.57 -6.91 -11.98
N VAL A 120 -3.61 -6.86 -12.83
CA VAL A 120 -4.35 -5.64 -13.13
C VAL A 120 -5.08 -5.14 -11.88
N CYS A 121 -5.82 -6.00 -11.18
CA CYS A 121 -6.54 -5.61 -9.97
C CYS A 121 -5.58 -5.12 -8.88
N HIS A 122 -4.48 -5.85 -8.67
CA HIS A 122 -3.45 -5.46 -7.72
C HIS A 122 -2.79 -4.12 -8.08
N SER A 123 -2.41 -3.95 -9.35
CA SER A 123 -1.74 -2.74 -9.83
C SER A 123 -2.66 -1.53 -9.74
N LEU A 124 -3.91 -1.65 -10.19
CA LEU A 124 -4.89 -0.56 -10.14
C LEU A 124 -5.24 -0.20 -8.70
N GLY A 125 -5.47 -1.19 -7.83
CA GLY A 125 -5.74 -0.96 -6.41
C GLY A 125 -4.57 -0.25 -5.71
N THR A 126 -3.35 -0.73 -5.93
CA THR A 126 -2.13 -0.18 -5.29
C THR A 126 -1.81 1.23 -5.79
N TRP A 127 -1.76 1.44 -7.12
CA TRP A 127 -1.45 2.74 -7.70
C TRP A 127 -2.58 3.75 -7.51
N GLY A 128 -3.83 3.33 -7.68
CA GLY A 128 -5.00 4.17 -7.41
C GLY A 128 -5.01 4.67 -5.97
N THR A 129 -4.73 3.80 -5.01
CA THR A 129 -4.63 4.16 -3.58
C THR A 129 -3.47 5.11 -3.33
N THR A 130 -2.29 4.84 -3.90
CA THR A 130 -1.10 5.70 -3.75
C THR A 130 -1.37 7.11 -4.28
N LEU A 131 -1.97 7.22 -5.47
CA LEU A 131 -2.32 8.50 -6.10
C LEU A 131 -3.39 9.25 -5.30
N ALA A 132 -4.46 8.55 -4.87
CA ALA A 132 -5.53 9.13 -4.06
C ALA A 132 -5.00 9.64 -2.71
N LEU A 133 -4.12 8.85 -2.06
CA LEU A 133 -3.47 9.25 -0.83
C LEU A 133 -2.63 10.51 -1.04
N GLY A 134 -1.80 10.56 -2.08
CA GLY A 134 -1.01 11.75 -2.42
C GLY A 134 -1.87 12.98 -2.68
N ALA A 135 -2.99 12.82 -3.38
CA ALA A 135 -3.94 13.90 -3.64
C ALA A 135 -4.57 14.47 -2.34
N LEU A 136 -4.88 13.60 -1.37
CA LEU A 136 -5.45 13.99 -0.09
C LEU A 136 -4.40 14.57 0.87
N LEU A 137 -3.15 14.12 0.79
CA LEU A 137 -2.04 14.66 1.57
C LEU A 137 -1.64 16.07 1.11
N PHE A 138 -1.94 16.44 -0.15
CA PHE A 138 -1.69 17.78 -0.67
C PHE A 138 -2.91 18.38 -1.38
N PRO A 139 -3.95 18.78 -0.63
CA PRO A 139 -5.25 19.15 -1.20
C PRO A 139 -5.21 20.42 -2.06
N ALA A 140 -4.28 21.34 -1.80
CA ALA A 140 -4.13 22.58 -2.57
C ALA A 140 -3.69 22.33 -4.03
N ARG A 141 -2.93 21.25 -4.28
CA ARG A 141 -2.50 20.83 -5.63
C ARG A 141 -2.50 19.31 -5.74
N ARG A 142 -3.71 18.75 -5.71
CA ARG A 142 -3.98 17.30 -5.69
C ARG A 142 -3.16 16.51 -6.71
N TRP A 143 -3.02 17.03 -7.93
CA TRP A 143 -2.26 16.37 -8.99
C TRP A 143 -0.76 16.24 -8.67
N LEU A 144 -0.14 17.30 -8.15
CA LEU A 144 1.26 17.26 -7.73
C LEU A 144 1.44 16.34 -6.52
N GLY A 145 0.50 16.34 -5.58
CA GLY A 145 0.51 15.41 -4.45
C GLY A 145 0.45 13.95 -4.90
N ALA A 146 -0.44 13.62 -5.83
CA ALA A 146 -0.57 12.29 -6.41
C ALA A 146 0.73 11.85 -7.10
N LEU A 147 1.28 12.69 -8.00
CA LEU A 147 2.55 12.42 -8.67
C LEU A 147 3.71 12.27 -7.67
N GLY A 148 3.77 13.13 -6.66
CA GLY A 148 4.78 13.07 -5.61
C GLY A 148 4.73 11.75 -4.83
N ALA A 149 3.54 11.31 -4.42
CA ALA A 149 3.36 10.03 -3.74
C ALA A 149 3.75 8.85 -4.64
N ALA A 150 3.38 8.87 -5.92
CA ALA A 150 3.73 7.81 -6.87
C ALA A 150 5.25 7.72 -7.09
N LEU A 151 5.92 8.83 -7.40
CA LEU A 151 7.36 8.88 -7.59
C LEU A 151 8.11 8.53 -6.30
N GLY A 152 7.61 9.00 -5.15
CA GLY A 152 8.14 8.67 -3.84
C GLY A 152 8.06 7.17 -3.55
N SER A 153 6.89 6.55 -3.79
CA SER A 153 6.70 5.11 -3.65
C SER A 153 7.63 4.32 -4.59
N LEU A 154 7.76 4.73 -5.85
CA LEU A 154 8.71 4.14 -6.80
C LEU A 154 10.15 4.22 -6.31
N ALA A 155 10.56 5.36 -5.75
CA ALA A 155 11.91 5.53 -5.20
C ALA A 155 12.14 4.62 -3.98
N GLY A 156 11.14 4.48 -3.11
CA GLY A 156 11.19 3.52 -2.00
C GLY A 156 11.35 2.08 -2.48
N TYR A 157 10.54 1.67 -3.46
CA TYR A 157 10.62 0.33 -4.05
C TYR A 157 11.94 0.11 -4.82
N GLY A 158 12.43 1.11 -5.56
CA GLY A 158 13.72 1.07 -6.24
C GLY A 158 14.89 0.92 -5.26
N THR A 159 14.83 1.61 -4.11
CA THR A 159 15.82 1.47 -3.03
C THR A 159 15.83 0.06 -2.47
N LEU A 160 14.64 -0.54 -2.26
CA LEU A 160 14.52 -1.93 -1.83
C LEU A 160 15.12 -2.90 -2.86
N GLN A 161 14.83 -2.70 -4.14
CA GLN A 161 15.35 -3.55 -5.22
C GLN A 161 16.88 -3.48 -5.33
N LEU A 162 17.45 -2.27 -5.19
CA LEU A 162 18.90 -2.10 -5.12
C LEU A 162 19.51 -2.81 -3.90
N PHE A 163 18.88 -2.69 -2.74
CA PHE A 163 19.30 -3.41 -1.53
C PHE A 163 19.31 -4.94 -1.75
N LEU A 164 18.23 -5.49 -2.32
CA LEU A 164 18.12 -6.92 -2.60
C LEU A 164 19.09 -7.41 -3.68
N ALA A 165 19.44 -6.56 -4.65
CA ALA A 165 20.47 -6.88 -5.63
C ALA A 165 21.86 -6.99 -4.99
N VAL A 166 22.15 -6.19 -3.97
CA VAL A 166 23.42 -6.20 -3.23
C VAL A 166 23.45 -7.30 -2.18
N VAL A 167 22.31 -7.64 -1.56
CA VAL A 167 22.22 -8.65 -0.51
C VAL A 167 21.10 -9.68 -0.82
N PRO A 168 21.30 -10.57 -1.81
CA PRO A 168 20.25 -11.48 -2.28
C PRO A 168 19.75 -12.49 -1.24
N SER A 169 20.56 -12.79 -0.22
CA SER A 169 20.19 -13.70 0.88
C SER A 169 18.94 -13.23 1.64
N TYR A 170 18.68 -11.92 1.70
CA TYR A 170 17.48 -11.38 2.34
C TYR A 170 16.20 -11.62 1.52
N ALA A 171 16.30 -11.92 0.22
CA ALA A 171 15.15 -12.26 -0.62
C ALA A 171 14.55 -13.65 -0.31
N GLN A 172 15.28 -14.48 0.46
CA GLN A 172 14.83 -15.81 0.89
C GLN A 172 13.93 -15.76 2.12
N GLY A 173 14.00 -14.69 2.93
CA GLY A 173 13.12 -14.45 4.07
C GLY A 173 11.76 -13.93 3.65
N ARG A 174 11.08 -14.65 2.76
CA ARG A 174 9.74 -14.26 2.27
C ARG A 174 8.73 -14.32 3.41
N TRP A 175 7.67 -13.54 3.25
CA TRP A 175 6.50 -13.55 4.12
C TRP A 175 6.01 -14.99 4.40
N ASP A 176 5.97 -15.36 5.69
CA ASP A 176 5.33 -16.59 6.17
C ASP A 176 4.09 -16.23 6.98
N PRO A 177 2.88 -16.40 6.41
CA PRO A 177 1.63 -16.07 7.07
C PRO A 177 1.24 -17.03 8.21
N ARG A 178 2.05 -18.07 8.48
CA ARG A 178 1.86 -18.99 9.62
C ARG A 178 2.65 -18.54 10.86
N SER A 179 3.58 -17.61 10.71
CA SER A 179 4.37 -17.06 11.80
C SER A 179 3.81 -15.71 12.22
N TYR A 180 3.70 -15.45 13.52
CA TYR A 180 3.41 -14.10 14.03
C TYR A 180 4.62 -13.16 13.97
N LEU A 181 5.81 -13.68 13.68
CA LEU A 181 7.00 -12.86 13.47
C LEU A 181 7.01 -12.34 12.03
N PRO A 182 6.87 -11.01 11.82
CA PRO A 182 6.92 -10.44 10.47
C PRO A 182 8.31 -10.62 9.85
N SER A 183 8.37 -10.79 8.54
CA SER A 183 9.65 -10.79 7.84
C SER A 183 10.32 -9.41 7.97
N PRO A 184 11.63 -9.35 8.27
CA PRO A 184 12.39 -8.11 8.17
C PRO A 184 12.25 -7.43 6.82
N LEU A 185 12.08 -8.21 5.74
CA LEU A 185 11.91 -7.69 4.39
C LEU A 185 10.57 -6.95 4.22
N ASP A 186 9.49 -7.45 4.81
CA ASP A 186 8.17 -6.83 4.73
C ASP A 186 8.14 -5.52 5.51
N LEU A 187 8.76 -5.50 6.69
CA LEU A 187 8.94 -4.29 7.51
C LEU A 187 9.79 -3.25 6.77
N LEU A 188 10.90 -3.66 6.17
CA LEU A 188 11.76 -2.79 5.36
C LEU A 188 11.00 -2.23 4.15
N THR A 189 10.20 -3.06 3.48
CA THR A 189 9.34 -2.64 2.38
C THR A 189 8.36 -1.57 2.83
N GLY A 190 7.67 -1.78 3.95
CA GLY A 190 6.76 -0.81 4.55
C GLY A 190 7.46 0.51 4.88
N ILE A 191 8.62 0.46 5.54
CA ILE A 191 9.45 1.63 5.86
C ILE A 191 9.78 2.43 4.60
N LEU A 192 10.31 1.77 3.57
CA LEU A 192 10.81 2.44 2.36
C LEU A 192 9.67 3.03 1.54
N ILE A 193 8.53 2.34 1.40
CA ILE A 193 7.35 2.87 0.72
C ILE A 193 6.81 4.09 1.47
N GLY A 194 6.62 3.97 2.80
CA GLY A 194 6.10 5.05 3.61
C GLY A 194 7.01 6.29 3.60
N ALA A 195 8.32 6.10 3.82
CA ALA A 195 9.32 7.17 3.74
C ALA A 195 9.34 7.82 2.34
N GLY A 196 9.30 7.00 1.29
CA GLY A 196 9.25 7.44 -0.09
C GLY A 196 8.04 8.34 -0.37
N ILE A 197 6.84 7.89 -0.01
CA ILE A 197 5.61 8.68 -0.16
C ILE A 197 5.71 10.00 0.61
N GLY A 198 6.17 9.98 1.86
CA GLY A 198 6.34 11.18 2.68
C GLY A 198 7.30 12.20 2.05
N ALA A 199 8.44 11.74 1.56
CA ALA A 199 9.42 12.58 0.88
C ALA A 199 8.90 13.12 -0.46
N GLY A 200 8.25 12.28 -1.26
CA GLY A 200 7.72 12.65 -2.56
C GLY A 200 6.63 13.73 -2.48
N VAL A 201 5.71 13.61 -1.52
CA VAL A 201 4.68 14.63 -1.26
C VAL A 201 5.30 15.94 -0.76
N PHE A 202 6.32 15.88 0.11
CA PHE A 202 7.05 17.07 0.53
C PHE A 202 7.69 17.81 -0.66
N LEU A 203 8.40 17.08 -1.53
CA LEU A 203 9.06 17.64 -2.71
C LEU A 203 8.05 18.27 -3.67
N ALA A 204 6.91 17.61 -3.90
CA ALA A 204 5.81 18.17 -4.68
C ALA A 204 5.29 19.50 -4.08
N GLY A 205 5.16 19.57 -2.76
CA GLY A 205 4.81 20.80 -2.06
C GLY A 205 5.85 21.92 -2.16
N ARG A 206 7.14 21.58 -2.26
CA ARG A 206 8.22 22.56 -2.48
C ARG A 206 8.21 23.11 -3.91
N ILE A 207 8.03 22.25 -4.90
CA ILE A 207 7.92 22.64 -6.32
C ILE A 207 6.69 23.54 -6.50
N GLY A 208 5.56 23.15 -5.92
CA GLY A 208 4.31 23.91 -6.04
C GLY A 208 4.41 25.35 -5.54
N ARG A 209 5.15 25.59 -4.44
CA ARG A 209 5.38 26.94 -3.90
C ARG A 209 6.22 27.80 -4.84
N LYS A 210 7.34 27.26 -5.35
CA LYS A 210 8.20 27.99 -6.30
C LYS A 210 7.47 28.45 -7.56
N SER A 211 6.53 27.65 -8.07
CA SER A 211 5.73 28.03 -9.25
C SER A 211 4.60 29.02 -8.95
N ALA A 212 4.29 29.31 -7.69
CA ALA A 212 3.33 30.36 -7.33
C ALA A 212 4.01 31.73 -7.15
N ASP A 213 5.31 31.72 -6.84
CA ASP A 213 6.11 32.91 -6.60
C ASP A 213 6.84 33.43 -7.87
N ALA A 214 6.66 32.74 -9.00
CA ALA A 214 7.25 33.04 -10.32
C ALA A 214 6.15 33.44 -11.31
#